data_AF-A0A6B3EN24-F1
#
_entry.id   AF-A0A6B3EN24-F1
#
_cell.length_a   1.000
_cell.length_b   1.000
_cell.length_c   1.000
_cell.angle_alpha   90.00
_cell.angle_beta   90.00
_cell.angle_gamma   90.00
#
_symmetry.space_group_name_H-M   'P 1'
#
loop_
_entity.id
_entity.type
_entity.pdbx_description
1 polymer ?
#
loop_
_entity_poly.entity_id
_entity_poly.type
_entity_poly.pdbx_seq_one_letter_code
_entity_poly.pdbx_strand_id
1 'polypeptide(L)' 'VKENYLRWDSLGEFLALAVSFEHLAQKTGNARAQILADTLDRATGTFLNEDKSPSRKLGGIDNRGS' A
#
# COMPACT_ATOMS: atom_id res chain seq x y z
N VAL A 1 14.20 13.59 -10.65
CA VAL A 1 13.88 14.99 -10.28
C VAL A 1 13.37 15.81 -11.46
N LYS A 2 14.07 15.79 -12.61
CA LYS A 2 13.80 16.68 -13.78
C LYS A 2 12.35 16.77 -14.27
N GLU A 3 11.53 15.73 -14.07
CA GLU A 3 10.15 15.66 -14.58
C GLU A 3 9.10 15.55 -13.48
N ASN A 4 9.50 15.68 -12.20
CA ASN A 4 8.64 15.57 -11.02
C ASN A 4 7.65 14.37 -11.07
N TYR A 5 8.12 13.23 -11.59
CA TYR A 5 7.34 12.00 -11.76
C TYR A 5 8.09 10.83 -11.12
N LEU A 6 7.48 10.17 -10.14
CA LEU A 6 8.09 9.06 -9.40
C LEU A 6 7.40 7.74 -9.75
N ARG A 7 8.12 6.88 -10.48
CA ARG A 7 7.66 5.53 -10.88
C ARG A 7 8.03 4.42 -9.88
N TRP A 8 8.44 4.80 -8.67
CA TRP A 8 8.59 3.82 -7.59
C TRP A 8 7.22 3.19 -7.34
N ASP A 9 7.20 1.92 -6.97
CA ASP A 9 5.95 1.24 -6.60
C ASP A 9 6.05 0.89 -5.10
N SER A 10 5.23 1.55 -4.29
CA SER A 10 5.16 1.36 -2.84
C SER A 10 4.37 0.12 -2.41
N LEU A 11 3.96 -0.78 -3.33
CA LEU A 11 3.25 -2.01 -3.00
C LEU A 11 3.93 -2.84 -1.89
N GLY A 12 5.27 -2.94 -1.93
CA GLY A 12 6.02 -3.66 -0.89
C GLY A 12 5.90 -3.02 0.50
N GLU A 13 5.76 -1.69 0.57
CA GLU A 13 5.57 -0.95 1.82
C GLU A 13 4.17 -1.22 2.40
N PHE A 14 3.14 -1.29 1.55
CA PHE A 14 1.77 -1.59 1.96
C PHE A 14 1.65 -3.00 2.53
N LEU A 15 2.24 -3.99 1.84
CA LEU A 15 2.28 -5.38 2.29
C LEU A 15 3.05 -5.53 3.61
N ALA A 16 4.21 -4.88 3.73
CA ALA A 16 4.98 -4.91 4.98
C ALA A 16 4.22 -4.27 6.15
N LEU A 17 3.48 -3.19 5.89
CA LEU A 17 2.71 -2.49 6.91
C LEU A 17 1.50 -3.30 7.40
N ALA A 18 0.79 -3.99 6.50
CA ALA A 18 -0.33 -4.87 6.88
C ALA A 18 0.14 -5.99 7.82
N VAL A 19 1.23 -6.68 7.45
CA VAL A 19 1.85 -7.73 8.29
C VAL A 19 2.38 -7.16 9.61
N SER A 20 2.91 -5.93 9.61
CA SER A 20 3.35 -5.25 10.83
C SER A 20 2.19 -5.01 11.81
N PHE A 21 1.03 -4.58 11.31
CA PHE A 21 -0.17 -4.41 12.13
C PHE A 21 -0.72 -5.73 12.66
N GLU A 22 -0.71 -6.78 11.84
CA GLU A 22 -1.12 -8.12 12.27
C GLU A 22 -0.20 -8.64 13.39
N HIS A 23 1.12 -8.51 13.23
CA HIS A 23 2.07 -8.89 14.26
C HIS A 23 1.84 -8.11 15.57
N LEU A 24 1.60 -6.79 15.48
CA LEU A 24 1.26 -5.98 16.65
C LEU A 24 -0.02 -6.48 17.34
N ALA A 25 -1.06 -6.78 16.58
CA ALA A 25 -2.33 -7.30 17.09
C ALA A 25 -2.12 -8.62 17.84
N GLN A 26 -1.41 -9.57 17.22
CA GLN A 26 -1.14 -10.89 17.79
C GLN A 26 -0.28 -10.82 19.06
N LYS A 27 0.74 -9.93 19.10
CA LYS A 27 1.64 -9.83 20.25
C LYS A 27 1.07 -9.07 21.44
N THR A 28 0.14 -8.16 21.20
CA THR A 28 -0.37 -7.25 22.25
C THR A 28 -1.86 -7.42 22.56
N GLY A 29 -2.58 -8.24 21.78
CA GLY A 29 -4.04 -8.33 21.86
C GLY A 29 -4.75 -7.09 21.33
N ASN A 30 -4.09 -6.26 20.53
CA ASN A 30 -4.65 -5.01 20.03
C ASN A 30 -5.62 -5.26 18.86
N ALA A 31 -6.92 -5.37 19.19
CA ALA A 31 -7.98 -5.57 18.20
C ALA A 31 -8.07 -4.47 17.13
N ARG A 32 -7.70 -3.22 17.46
CA ARG A 32 -7.69 -2.12 16.48
C ARG A 32 -6.59 -2.31 15.44
N ALA A 33 -5.44 -2.83 15.83
CA ALA A 33 -4.36 -3.15 14.90
C ALA A 33 -4.79 -4.26 13.92
N GLN A 34 -5.55 -5.27 14.38
CA GLN A 34 -6.09 -6.31 13.48
C GLN A 34 -7.03 -5.70 12.43
N ILE A 35 -7.94 -4.81 12.84
CA ILE A 35 -8.86 -4.14 11.91
C ILE A 35 -8.07 -3.35 10.86
N LEU A 36 -6.98 -2.66 11.26
CA LEU A 36 -6.13 -1.94 10.33
C LEU A 36 -5.40 -2.87 9.36
N ALA A 37 -4.89 -4.02 9.83
CA ALA A 37 -4.28 -5.03 8.97
C ALA A 37 -5.27 -5.54 7.91
N ASP A 38 -6.44 -6.02 8.35
CA ASP A 38 -7.45 -6.61 7.47
C ASP A 38 -7.96 -5.60 6.42
N THR A 39 -8.16 -4.34 6.84
CA THR A 39 -8.64 -3.30 5.93
C THR A 39 -7.57 -2.83 4.95
N LEU A 40 -6.29 -2.79 5.36
CA LEU A 40 -5.17 -2.44 4.50
C LEU A 40 -4.89 -3.56 3.47
N ASP A 41 -4.97 -4.83 3.88
CA ASP A 41 -4.83 -5.97 2.95
C ASP A 41 -5.92 -5.94 1.88
N ARG A 42 -7.18 -5.70 2.29
CA ARG A 42 -8.28 -5.56 1.34
C ARG A 42 -8.08 -4.36 0.41
N ALA A 43 -7.64 -3.22 0.93
CA ALA A 43 -7.36 -2.03 0.13
C ALA A 43 -6.24 -2.31 -0.89
N THR A 44 -5.18 -3.02 -0.49
CA THR A 44 -4.08 -3.43 -1.37
C THR A 44 -4.58 -4.38 -2.48
N GLY A 45 -5.49 -5.31 -2.14
CA GLY A 45 -6.14 -6.16 -3.14
C GLY A 45 -6.97 -5.36 -4.15
N THR A 46 -7.77 -4.39 -3.68
CA THR A 46 -8.53 -3.50 -4.59
C THR A 46 -7.61 -2.65 -5.46
N PHE A 47 -6.54 -2.10 -4.89
CA PHE A 47 -5.52 -1.33 -5.61
C PHE A 47 -4.92 -2.10 -6.79
N LEU A 48 -4.60 -3.39 -6.57
CA LEU A 48 -4.10 -4.28 -7.62
C LEU A 48 -5.17 -4.58 -8.68
N ASN A 49 -6.39 -4.86 -8.27
CA ASN A 49 -7.50 -5.16 -9.18
C ASN A 49 -7.88 -3.97 -10.06
N GLU A 50 -7.70 -2.74 -9.56
CA GLU A 50 -7.99 -1.50 -10.30
C GLU A 50 -6.79 -0.94 -11.08
N ASP A 51 -5.66 -1.68 -11.15
CA ASP A 51 -4.44 -1.28 -11.84
C ASP A 51 -3.95 0.14 -11.47
N LYS A 52 -3.96 0.43 -10.16
CA LYS A 52 -3.57 1.73 -9.61
C LYS A 52 -2.07 1.86 -9.33
N SER A 53 -1.26 0.90 -9.77
CA SER A 53 0.20 0.97 -9.69
C SER A 53 0.76 2.14 -10.52
N PRO A 54 1.87 2.75 -10.07
CA PRO A 54 2.51 3.84 -10.80
C PRO A 54 2.90 3.45 -12.22
N SER A 55 2.38 4.20 -13.20
CA SER A 55 2.72 4.00 -14.60
C SER A 55 4.18 4.42 -14.85
N ARG A 56 4.80 3.84 -15.89
CA ARG A 56 6.15 4.22 -16.31
C ARG A 56 6.17 5.39 -17.30
N LYS A 57 5.00 5.84 -17.79
CA LYS A 57 4.86 6.89 -18.80
C LYS A 57 4.41 8.20 -18.17
N LEU A 58 5.07 9.29 -18.54
CA LEU A 58 4.66 10.65 -18.15
C LEU A 58 3.22 10.93 -18.56
N GLY A 59 2.45 11.53 -17.64
CA GLY A 59 1.02 11.78 -17.80
C GLY A 59 0.10 10.69 -17.23
N GLY A 60 0.66 9.60 -16.70
CA GLY A 60 -0.06 8.59 -15.92
C GLY A 60 -0.08 8.87 -14.41
N ILE A 61 -0.64 7.94 -13.65
CA ILE A 61 -0.55 7.93 -12.18
C ILE A 61 0.89 7.62 -11.78
N ASP A 62 1.46 8.42 -10.88
CA ASP A 62 2.77 8.19 -10.27
C ASP A 62 2.62 7.74 -8.82
N ASN A 63 3.73 7.51 -8.09
CA ASN A 63 3.72 7.00 -6.71
C ASN A 63 2.89 7.82 -5.70
N ARG A 64 2.50 9.06 -6.01
CA ARG A 64 1.65 9.85 -5.10
C ARG A 64 0.17 9.64 -5.36
N GLY A 65 -0.17 9.21 -6.58
CA GLY A 65 -1.53 8.87 -6.96
C GLY A 65 -1.86 7.39 -6.80
N SER A 66 -0.86 6.57 -6.47
CA SER A 66 -1.03 5.20 -5.97
C SER A 66 -1.36 5.19 -4.48
#